data_AF-A0A6D2K228-F1
#
_entry.id   AF-A0A6D2K228-F1
#
_cell.length_a   1.000
_cell.length_b   1.000
_cell.length_c   1.000
_cell.angle_alpha   90.00
_cell.angle_beta   90.00
_cell.angle_gamma   90.00
#
_symmetry.space_group_name_H-M   'P 1'
#
loop_
_entity.id
_entity.type
_entity.pdbx_description
1 polymer ?
#
loop_
_entity_poly.entity_id
_entity_poly.type
_entity_poly.pdbx_seq_one_letter_code
_entity_poly.pdbx_strand_id
1 'polypeptide(L)'
;MSGGKFTALIQKYETALRRLRRGWLRRDRRKAKDVDTMVADLQQDKLVLESKVAALNREIVKTLGLQEVADKLRAQVSDLEEKARRDAEASAAEMERLRRSRRESVEAAVTQVFDSVNDWYAPRLHRLSEFVAQRDMVEAAVGRRQVDEALLNFVKKIRGVDLNFDAVEEKLAAKLAKSIADGDAIDEVVIDDDDFAPPNSLKRLVLPGSPSRRDGGGADPGAGPSTSGAKSA
;
A
#
# COMPACT_ATOMS: atom_id res chain seq x y z
N MET A 1 68.87 -41.98 -114.89
CA MET A 1 68.49 -40.64 -114.40
C MET A 1 67.31 -40.67 -113.38
N SER A 2 67.23 -41.62 -112.42
CA SER A 2 66.08 -41.69 -111.47
C SER A 2 66.41 -41.39 -109.99
N GLY A 3 67.69 -41.29 -109.61
CA GLY A 3 68.11 -41.10 -108.20
C GLY A 3 67.74 -39.74 -107.59
N GLY A 4 67.71 -38.66 -108.38
CA GLY A 4 67.43 -37.30 -107.87
C GLY A 4 65.96 -37.02 -107.53
N LYS A 5 65.01 -37.77 -108.10
CA LYS A 5 63.57 -37.60 -107.83
C LYS A 5 63.17 -38.25 -106.51
N PHE A 6 63.80 -39.37 -106.16
CA PHE A 6 63.54 -40.10 -104.92
C PHE A 6 64.08 -39.35 -103.69
N THR A 7 65.28 -38.78 -103.78
CA THR A 7 65.86 -37.93 -102.72
C THR A 7 65.04 -36.66 -102.47
N ALA A 8 64.52 -36.02 -103.53
CA ALA A 8 63.62 -34.87 -103.40
C ALA A 8 62.29 -35.24 -102.72
N LEU A 9 61.75 -36.44 -102.98
CA LEU A 9 60.54 -36.92 -102.33
C LEU A 9 60.76 -37.19 -100.83
N ILE A 10 61.87 -37.86 -100.48
CA ILE A 10 62.27 -38.09 -99.09
C ILE A 10 62.41 -36.76 -98.33
N GLN A 11 63.13 -35.79 -98.90
CA GLN A 11 63.27 -34.46 -98.30
C GLN A 11 61.90 -33.80 -98.10
N LYS A 12 60.97 -33.92 -99.05
CA LYS A 12 59.63 -33.33 -98.92
C LYS A 12 58.84 -33.95 -97.77
N TYR A 13 58.87 -35.28 -97.61
CA TYR A 13 58.22 -35.97 -96.49
C TYR A 13 58.87 -35.65 -95.15
N GLU A 14 60.19 -35.62 -95.06
CA GLU A 14 60.88 -35.23 -93.84
C GLU A 14 60.53 -33.79 -93.42
N THR A 15 60.48 -32.87 -94.38
CA THR A 15 60.09 -31.49 -94.10
C THR A 15 58.64 -31.41 -93.62
N ALA A 16 57.74 -32.20 -94.22
CA ALA A 16 56.34 -32.29 -93.82
C ALA A 16 56.18 -32.87 -92.40
N LEU A 17 56.85 -33.98 -92.09
CA LEU A 17 56.86 -34.59 -90.76
C LEU A 17 57.44 -33.66 -89.70
N ARG A 18 58.54 -32.95 -90.01
CA ARG A 18 59.11 -31.93 -89.11
C ARG A 18 58.16 -30.76 -88.89
N ARG A 19 57.39 -30.34 -89.89
CA ARG A 19 56.37 -29.28 -89.74
C ARG A 19 55.20 -29.76 -88.88
N LEU A 20 54.71 -30.97 -89.11
CA LEU A 20 53.57 -31.55 -88.37
C LEU A 20 53.93 -31.79 -86.90
N ARG A 21 55.12 -32.35 -86.62
CA ARG A 21 55.65 -32.52 -85.25
C ARG A 21 55.80 -31.19 -84.53
N ARG A 22 56.33 -30.15 -85.20
CA ARG A 22 56.44 -28.79 -84.64
C ARG A 22 55.07 -28.15 -84.38
N GLY A 23 54.10 -28.37 -85.26
CA GLY A 23 52.72 -27.89 -85.07
C GLY A 23 52.05 -28.53 -83.87
N TRP A 24 52.17 -29.86 -83.74
CA TRP A 24 51.63 -30.61 -82.60
C TRP A 24 52.27 -30.17 -81.28
N LEU A 25 53.61 -30.11 -81.20
CA LEU A 25 54.33 -29.61 -80.02
C LEU A 25 53.94 -28.18 -79.64
N ARG A 26 53.73 -27.29 -80.61
CA ARG A 26 53.28 -25.92 -80.35
C ARG A 26 51.85 -25.88 -79.81
N ARG A 27 50.95 -26.70 -80.34
CA ARG A 27 49.56 -26.79 -79.87
C ARG A 27 49.49 -27.39 -78.47
N ASP A 28 50.24 -28.45 -78.22
CA ASP A 28 50.31 -29.11 -76.93
C ASP A 28 50.90 -28.18 -75.86
N ARG A 29 51.98 -27.46 -76.20
CA ARG A 29 52.55 -26.42 -75.31
C ARG A 29 51.59 -25.24 -75.07
N ARG A 30 50.74 -24.87 -76.03
CA ARG A 30 49.71 -23.84 -75.81
C ARG A 30 48.63 -24.34 -74.85
N LYS A 31 48.11 -25.54 -75.08
CA LYS A 31 47.14 -26.17 -74.17
C LYS A 31 47.69 -26.30 -72.75
N ALA A 32 48.95 -26.72 -72.60
CA ALA A 32 49.60 -26.79 -71.30
C ALA A 32 49.61 -25.42 -70.60
N LYS A 33 49.97 -24.34 -71.32
CA LYS A 33 49.95 -22.98 -70.77
C LYS A 33 48.55 -22.51 -70.37
N ASP A 34 47.53 -22.82 -71.18
CA ASP A 34 46.14 -22.44 -70.88
C ASP A 34 45.65 -23.16 -69.61
N VAL A 35 46.00 -24.45 -69.47
CA VAL A 35 45.73 -25.24 -68.26
C VAL A 35 46.49 -24.68 -67.05
N ASP A 36 47.79 -24.36 -67.19
CA ASP A 36 48.59 -23.79 -66.11
C ASP A 36 47.99 -22.46 -65.61
N THR A 37 47.51 -21.63 -66.54
CA THR A 37 46.85 -20.34 -66.22
C THR A 37 45.57 -20.58 -65.43
N MET A 38 44.72 -21.50 -65.90
CA MET A 38 43.47 -21.83 -65.22
C MET A 38 43.71 -22.44 -63.83
N VAL A 39 44.76 -23.25 -63.67
CA VAL A 39 45.18 -23.80 -62.38
C VAL A 39 45.63 -22.69 -61.43
N ALA A 40 46.38 -21.69 -61.92
CA ALA A 40 46.80 -20.55 -61.12
C ALA A 40 45.60 -19.71 -60.65
N ASP A 41 44.64 -19.43 -61.52
CA ASP A 41 43.41 -18.71 -61.18
C ASP A 41 42.60 -19.47 -60.12
N LEU A 42 42.41 -20.78 -60.31
CA LEU A 42 41.70 -21.63 -59.34
C LEU A 42 42.43 -21.69 -57.98
N GLN A 43 43.76 -21.69 -57.97
CA GLN A 43 44.53 -21.62 -56.73
C GLN A 43 44.32 -20.30 -55.99
N GLN A 44 44.26 -19.19 -56.73
CA GLN A 44 44.00 -17.88 -56.17
C GLN A 44 42.58 -17.78 -55.60
N ASP A 45 41.58 -18.24 -56.34
CA ASP A 45 40.18 -18.28 -55.89
C ASP A 45 40.02 -19.15 -54.64
N LYS A 46 40.71 -20.29 -54.59
CA LYS A 46 40.74 -21.16 -53.42
C LYS A 46 41.25 -20.42 -52.18
N LEU A 47 42.36 -19.68 -52.28
CA LEU A 47 42.90 -18.91 -51.14
C LEU A 47 41.93 -17.82 -50.66
N VAL A 48 41.27 -17.13 -51.60
CA VAL A 48 40.24 -16.13 -51.26
C VAL A 48 39.07 -16.77 -50.54
N LEU A 49 38.58 -17.93 -51.00
CA LEU A 49 37.48 -18.66 -50.36
C LEU A 49 37.88 -19.16 -48.97
N GLU A 50 39.07 -19.71 -48.79
CA GLU A 50 39.58 -20.14 -47.49
C GLU A 50 39.64 -18.97 -46.49
N SER A 51 40.08 -17.78 -46.93
CA SER A 51 40.09 -16.59 -46.08
C SER A 51 38.69 -16.15 -45.64
N LYS A 52 37.69 -16.21 -46.54
CA LYS A 52 36.30 -15.88 -46.25
C LYS A 52 35.66 -16.88 -45.29
N VAL A 53 35.92 -18.17 -45.47
CA VAL A 53 35.43 -19.23 -44.56
C VAL A 53 36.02 -19.04 -43.17
N ALA A 54 37.32 -18.71 -43.07
CA ALA A 54 37.95 -18.43 -41.78
C ALA A 54 37.34 -17.19 -41.08
N ALA A 55 37.02 -16.13 -41.84
CA ALA A 55 36.33 -14.97 -41.30
C ALA A 55 34.92 -15.31 -40.81
N LEU A 56 34.14 -16.03 -41.62
CA LEU A 56 32.78 -16.43 -41.28
C LEU A 56 32.74 -17.34 -40.04
N ASN A 57 33.67 -18.29 -39.92
CA ASN A 57 33.78 -19.15 -38.73
C ASN A 57 34.01 -18.33 -37.45
N ARG A 58 34.83 -17.27 -37.51
CA ARG A 58 35.04 -16.38 -36.35
C ARG A 58 33.76 -15.63 -35.98
N GLU A 59 32.98 -15.20 -36.97
CA GLU A 59 31.70 -14.54 -36.73
C GLU A 59 30.66 -15.50 -36.15
N ILE A 60 30.57 -16.74 -36.66
CA ILE A 60 29.68 -17.77 -36.11
C ILE A 60 29.97 -18.03 -34.63
N VAL A 61 31.25 -18.18 -34.26
CA VAL A 61 31.64 -18.38 -32.87
C VAL A 61 31.25 -17.19 -31.99
N LYS A 62 31.44 -15.95 -32.48
CA LYS A 62 30.99 -14.75 -31.75
C LYS A 62 29.48 -14.72 -31.56
N THR A 63 28.71 -15.04 -32.59
CA THR A 63 27.24 -15.06 -32.54
C THR A 63 26.74 -16.12 -31.56
N LEU A 64 27.35 -17.31 -31.54
CA LEU A 64 27.02 -18.34 -30.56
C LEU A 64 27.32 -17.89 -29.13
N GLY A 65 28.46 -17.21 -28.91
CA GLY A 65 28.78 -16.62 -27.60
C GLY A 65 27.78 -15.55 -27.16
N LEU A 66 27.34 -14.69 -28.08
CA LEU A 66 26.30 -13.69 -27.82
C LEU A 66 24.94 -14.33 -27.51
N GLN A 67 24.60 -15.43 -28.17
CA GLN A 67 23.38 -16.18 -27.91
C GLN A 67 23.36 -16.72 -26.47
N GLU A 68 24.46 -17.31 -26.00
CA GLU A 68 24.58 -17.79 -24.62
C GLU A 68 24.42 -16.64 -23.60
N VAL A 69 25.01 -15.47 -23.87
CA VAL A 69 24.83 -14.28 -23.04
C VAL A 69 23.38 -13.79 -23.05
N ALA A 70 22.73 -13.78 -24.21
CA ALA A 70 21.33 -13.39 -24.33
C ALA A 70 20.40 -14.33 -23.55
N ASP A 71 20.66 -15.63 -23.57
CA ASP A 71 19.88 -16.62 -22.83
C ASP A 71 20.08 -16.48 -21.31
N LYS A 72 21.31 -16.21 -20.85
CA LYS A 72 21.59 -15.88 -19.44
C LYS A 72 20.88 -14.61 -19.00
N LEU A 73 20.92 -13.56 -19.81
CA LEU A 73 20.22 -12.30 -19.51
C LEU A 73 18.71 -12.51 -19.45
N ARG A 74 18.14 -13.31 -20.36
CA ARG A 74 16.71 -13.62 -20.34
C ARG A 74 16.31 -14.33 -19.04
N ALA A 75 17.10 -15.30 -18.58
CA ALA A 75 16.87 -15.97 -17.31
C ALA A 75 16.95 -14.99 -16.11
N GLN A 76 17.97 -14.12 -16.08
CA GLN A 76 18.12 -13.12 -15.03
C GLN A 76 16.95 -12.13 -14.99
N VAL A 77 16.45 -11.70 -16.16
CA VAL A 77 15.26 -10.84 -16.24
C VAL A 77 14.04 -11.54 -15.65
N SER A 78 13.80 -12.81 -16.01
CA SER A 78 12.68 -13.58 -15.45
C SER A 78 12.77 -13.74 -13.93
N ASP A 79 13.98 -14.00 -13.39
CA ASP A 79 14.19 -14.08 -11.94
C ASP A 79 13.93 -12.74 -11.24
N LEU A 80 14.35 -11.62 -11.84
CA LEU A 80 14.11 -10.29 -11.31
C LEU A 80 12.63 -9.88 -11.38
N GLU A 81 11.95 -10.19 -12.47
CA GLU A 81 10.51 -9.96 -12.63
C GLU A 81 9.71 -10.71 -11.56
N GLU A 82 10.03 -11.98 -11.34
CA GLU A 82 9.37 -12.81 -10.34
C GLU A 82 9.69 -12.31 -8.92
N LYS A 83 10.93 -11.88 -8.66
CA LYS A 83 11.27 -11.25 -7.36
C LYS A 83 10.49 -9.96 -7.14
N ALA A 84 10.44 -9.07 -8.14
CA ALA A 84 9.69 -7.82 -8.07
C ALA A 84 8.19 -8.06 -7.83
N ARG A 85 7.63 -9.11 -8.46
CA ARG A 85 6.25 -9.53 -8.22
C ARG A 85 6.03 -9.95 -6.77
N ARG A 86 6.88 -10.80 -6.20
CA ARG A 86 6.76 -11.22 -4.79
C ARG A 86 6.91 -10.06 -3.83
N ASP A 87 7.83 -9.15 -4.09
CA ASP A 87 8.04 -7.95 -3.27
C ASP A 87 6.79 -7.04 -3.30
N ALA A 88 6.16 -6.89 -4.47
CA ALA A 88 4.90 -6.15 -4.60
C ALA A 88 3.73 -6.84 -3.87
N GLU A 89 3.61 -8.16 -3.97
CA GLU A 89 2.59 -8.94 -3.26
C GLU A 89 2.78 -8.86 -1.73
N ALA A 90 4.02 -8.95 -1.25
CA ALA A 90 4.35 -8.78 0.17
C ALA A 90 4.01 -7.38 0.68
N SER A 91 4.38 -6.34 -0.07
CA SER A 91 4.05 -4.96 0.28
C SER A 91 2.53 -4.71 0.31
N ALA A 92 1.79 -5.25 -0.66
CA ALA A 92 0.33 -5.17 -0.68
C ALA A 92 -0.30 -5.87 0.55
N ALA A 93 0.22 -7.05 0.92
CA ALA A 93 -0.24 -7.78 2.09
C ALA A 93 0.02 -7.00 3.41
N GLU A 94 1.20 -6.37 3.55
CA GLU A 94 1.50 -5.52 4.71
C GLU A 94 0.60 -4.28 4.76
N MET A 95 0.39 -3.62 3.63
CA MET A 95 -0.52 -2.47 3.54
C MET A 95 -1.95 -2.83 3.96
N GLU A 96 -2.43 -4.00 3.54
CA GLU A 96 -3.75 -4.47 3.94
C GLU A 96 -3.81 -4.88 5.42
N ARG A 97 -2.75 -5.48 5.95
CA ARG A 97 -2.62 -5.74 7.40
C ARG A 97 -2.67 -4.45 8.20
N LEU A 98 -1.93 -3.41 7.78
CA LEU A 98 -1.94 -2.10 8.44
C LEU A 98 -3.31 -1.42 8.34
N ARG A 99 -3.99 -1.53 7.20
CA ARG A 99 -5.36 -1.02 7.05
C ARG A 99 -6.32 -1.69 8.02
N ARG A 100 -6.28 -3.02 8.14
CA ARG A 100 -7.09 -3.78 9.11
C ARG A 100 -6.79 -3.38 10.54
N SER A 101 -5.51 -3.34 10.92
CA SER A 101 -5.08 -2.91 12.26
C SER A 101 -5.53 -1.47 12.59
N ARG A 102 -5.46 -0.54 11.63
CA ARG A 102 -5.95 0.82 11.82
C ARG A 102 -7.47 0.86 12.01
N ARG A 103 -8.23 0.07 11.25
CA ARG A 103 -9.69 -0.04 11.43
C ARG A 103 -10.03 -0.55 12.81
N GLU A 104 -9.39 -1.63 13.25
CA GLU A 104 -9.57 -2.20 14.60
C GLU A 104 -9.23 -1.19 15.69
N SER A 105 -8.13 -0.44 15.54
CA SER A 105 -7.76 0.60 16.49
C SER A 105 -8.76 1.75 16.53
N VAL A 106 -9.31 2.16 15.38
CA VAL A 106 -10.33 3.22 15.32
C VAL A 106 -11.62 2.73 15.95
N GLU A 107 -12.05 1.50 15.67
CA GLU A 107 -13.23 0.89 16.26
C GLU A 107 -13.11 0.81 17.78
N ALA A 108 -11.96 0.34 18.30
CA ALA A 108 -11.70 0.33 19.74
C ALA A 108 -11.75 1.72 20.37
N ALA A 109 -11.18 2.74 19.71
CA ALA A 109 -11.21 4.12 20.17
C ALA A 109 -12.64 4.70 20.18
N VAL A 110 -13.46 4.39 19.15
CA VAL A 110 -14.86 4.82 19.07
C VAL A 110 -15.68 4.18 20.19
N THR A 111 -15.52 2.87 20.42
CA THR A 111 -16.19 2.16 21.53
C THR A 111 -15.80 2.78 22.87
N GLN A 112 -14.51 3.05 23.10
CA GLN A 112 -14.05 3.69 24.33
C GLN A 112 -14.67 5.08 24.55
N VAL A 113 -14.78 5.89 23.50
CA VAL A 113 -15.46 7.20 23.59
C VAL A 113 -16.93 7.02 23.92
N PHE A 114 -17.59 6.09 23.23
CA PHE A 114 -19.00 5.81 23.43
C PHE A 114 -19.28 5.36 24.86
N ASP A 115 -18.51 4.41 25.38
CA ASP A 115 -18.62 3.93 26.76
C ASP A 115 -18.36 5.06 27.76
N SER A 116 -17.31 5.86 27.56
CA SER A 116 -17.02 7.01 28.44
C SER A 116 -18.14 8.06 28.43
N VAL A 117 -18.79 8.27 27.29
CA VAL A 117 -19.93 9.19 27.16
C VAL A 117 -21.14 8.59 27.86
N ASN A 118 -21.42 7.31 27.68
CA ASN A 118 -22.52 6.62 28.36
C ASN A 118 -22.34 6.62 29.88
N ASP A 119 -21.15 6.31 30.38
CA ASP A 119 -20.82 6.35 31.80
C ASP A 119 -21.03 7.76 32.40
N TRP A 120 -20.87 8.80 31.59
CA TRP A 120 -21.14 10.17 31.99
C TRP A 120 -22.63 10.51 31.99
N TYR A 121 -23.36 10.16 30.92
CA TYR A 121 -24.78 10.52 30.77
C TYR A 121 -25.72 9.66 31.64
N ALA A 122 -25.46 8.35 31.76
CA ALA A 122 -26.35 7.42 32.42
C ALA A 122 -26.71 7.82 33.87
N PRO A 123 -25.76 8.09 34.78
CA PRO A 123 -26.10 8.49 36.16
C PRO A 123 -26.81 9.85 36.23
N ARG A 124 -26.47 10.80 35.34
CA ARG A 124 -27.10 12.13 35.31
C ARG A 124 -28.55 12.07 34.84
N LEU A 125 -28.83 11.25 33.82
CA LEU A 125 -30.20 11.00 33.37
C LEU A 125 -31.01 10.28 34.46
N HIS A 126 -30.37 9.38 35.22
CA HIS A 126 -31.03 8.72 36.35
C HIS A 126 -31.40 9.73 37.45
N ARG A 127 -30.45 10.59 37.88
CA ARG A 127 -30.70 11.65 38.86
C ARG A 127 -31.79 12.63 38.41
N LEU A 128 -31.79 13.02 37.13
CA LEU A 128 -32.85 13.87 36.58
C LEU A 128 -34.22 13.18 36.65
N SER A 129 -34.28 11.88 36.37
CA SER A 129 -35.51 11.10 36.51
C SER A 129 -36.00 11.07 37.97
N GLU A 130 -35.10 10.91 38.94
CA GLU A 130 -35.43 10.94 40.37
C GLU A 130 -35.97 12.33 40.77
N PHE A 131 -35.32 13.40 40.32
CA PHE A 131 -35.78 14.77 40.57
C PHE A 131 -37.17 15.04 40.00
N VAL A 132 -37.45 14.58 38.76
CA VAL A 132 -38.79 14.71 38.16
C VAL A 132 -39.82 13.93 38.97
N ALA A 133 -39.51 12.71 39.41
CA ALA A 133 -40.41 11.91 40.25
C ALA A 133 -40.68 12.59 41.60
N GLN A 134 -39.66 13.19 42.23
CA GLN A 134 -39.82 13.96 43.46
C GLN A 134 -40.71 15.18 43.26
N ARG A 135 -40.49 15.96 42.20
CA ARG A 135 -41.34 17.11 41.86
C ARG A 135 -42.81 16.69 41.72
N ASP A 136 -43.08 15.60 41.00
CA ASP A 136 -44.45 15.11 40.81
C ASP A 136 -45.10 14.71 42.14
N MET A 137 -44.33 14.12 43.07
CA MET A 137 -44.80 13.84 44.44
C MET A 137 -45.11 15.12 45.22
N VAL A 138 -44.28 16.16 45.11
CA VAL A 138 -44.50 17.46 45.74
C VAL A 138 -45.71 18.16 45.19
N GLU A 139 -45.87 18.21 43.87
CA GLU A 139 -47.04 18.80 43.22
C GLU A 139 -48.33 18.12 43.71
N ALA A 140 -48.31 16.78 43.84
CA ALA A 140 -49.42 16.03 44.41
C ALA A 140 -49.68 16.39 45.89
N ALA A 141 -48.64 16.54 46.71
CA ALA A 141 -48.76 16.91 48.12
C ALA A 141 -49.25 18.34 48.33
N VAL A 142 -48.73 19.31 47.56
CA VAL A 142 -49.17 20.70 47.56
C VAL A 142 -50.63 20.79 47.12
N GLY A 143 -51.03 20.07 46.08
CA GLY A 143 -52.42 19.97 45.65
C GLY A 143 -53.34 19.45 46.77
N ARG A 144 -52.94 18.38 47.48
CA ARG A 144 -53.69 17.88 48.65
C ARG A 144 -53.81 18.93 49.75
N ARG A 145 -52.71 19.60 50.11
CA ARG A 145 -52.71 20.66 51.14
C ARG A 145 -53.61 21.83 50.76
N GLN A 146 -53.58 22.29 49.51
CA GLN A 146 -54.44 23.38 49.03
C GLN A 146 -55.93 23.01 49.11
N VAL A 147 -56.29 21.77 48.76
CA VAL A 147 -57.66 21.26 48.91
C VAL A 147 -58.08 21.22 50.38
N ASP A 148 -57.21 20.70 51.27
CA ASP A 148 -57.48 20.64 52.71
C ASP A 148 -57.63 22.05 53.33
N GLU A 149 -56.84 23.02 52.89
CA GLU A 149 -56.90 24.41 53.36
C GLU A 149 -58.14 25.15 52.84
N ALA A 150 -58.54 24.91 51.59
CA ALA A 150 -59.79 25.42 51.03
C ALA A 150 -61.02 24.85 51.77
N LEU A 151 -61.00 23.54 52.09
CA LEU A 151 -62.02 22.88 52.91
C LEU A 151 -62.09 23.50 54.32
N LEU A 152 -60.94 23.73 54.97
CA LEU A 152 -60.91 24.35 56.29
C LEU A 152 -61.45 25.78 56.27
N ASN A 153 -61.09 26.59 55.27
CA ASN A 153 -61.64 27.94 55.10
C ASN A 153 -63.14 27.93 54.82
N PHE A 154 -63.62 26.98 54.01
CA PHE A 154 -65.05 26.78 53.78
C PHE A 154 -65.78 26.45 55.09
N VAL A 155 -65.26 25.50 55.89
CA VAL A 155 -65.78 25.13 57.22
C VAL A 155 -65.81 26.33 58.18
N LYS A 156 -64.74 27.15 58.22
CA LYS A 156 -64.71 28.37 59.03
C LYS A 156 -65.74 29.41 58.59
N LYS A 157 -66.04 29.50 57.29
CA LYS A 157 -66.99 30.46 56.72
C LYS A 157 -68.45 30.09 56.97
N ILE A 158 -68.75 28.80 57.15
CA ILE A 158 -70.08 28.30 57.53
C ILE A 158 -70.26 28.18 59.06
N ARG A 159 -69.28 28.63 59.85
CA ARG A 159 -69.32 28.65 61.32
C ARG A 159 -70.46 29.56 61.79
N GLY A 160 -71.48 28.95 62.39
CA GLY A 160 -72.75 29.60 62.77
C GLY A 160 -74.00 28.78 62.40
N VAL A 161 -73.85 27.68 61.66
CA VAL A 161 -74.94 26.73 61.36
C VAL A 161 -74.75 25.48 62.24
N ASP A 162 -75.55 25.32 63.29
CA ASP A 162 -75.58 24.27 64.33
C ASP A 162 -75.04 22.85 63.97
N LEU A 163 -73.71 22.69 63.89
CA LEU A 163 -73.02 21.41 63.84
C LEU A 163 -71.67 21.53 64.59
N ASN A 164 -71.23 20.42 65.20
CA ASN A 164 -70.09 20.38 66.13
C ASN A 164 -68.73 20.50 65.39
N PHE A 165 -68.42 21.71 64.93
CA PHE A 165 -67.28 22.01 64.05
C PHE A 165 -65.91 21.89 64.72
N ASP A 166 -65.84 22.00 66.04
CA ASP A 166 -64.57 21.95 66.78
C ASP A 166 -63.87 20.59 66.60
N ALA A 167 -64.62 19.48 66.53
CA ALA A 167 -64.08 18.14 66.31
C ALA A 167 -63.55 17.92 64.87
N VAL A 168 -64.11 18.63 63.89
CA VAL A 168 -63.67 18.56 62.48
C VAL A 168 -62.41 19.38 62.28
N GLU A 169 -62.32 20.55 62.93
CA GLU A 169 -61.13 21.39 62.94
C GLU A 169 -59.94 20.66 63.59
N GLU A 170 -60.15 20.01 64.73
CA GLU A 170 -59.10 19.24 65.41
C GLU A 170 -58.62 18.04 64.56
N LYS A 171 -59.55 17.34 63.89
CA LYS A 171 -59.21 16.22 62.99
C LYS A 171 -58.43 16.68 61.75
N LEU A 172 -58.73 17.86 61.20
CA LEU A 172 -57.99 18.45 60.09
C LEU A 172 -56.61 18.95 60.53
N ALA A 173 -56.51 19.58 61.71
CA ALA A 173 -55.24 19.99 62.29
C ALA A 173 -54.34 18.79 62.59
N ALA A 174 -54.90 17.70 63.12
CA ALA A 174 -54.19 16.44 63.33
C ALA A 174 -53.75 15.79 62.02
N LYS A 175 -54.56 15.86 60.95
CA LYS A 175 -54.14 15.40 59.61
C LYS A 175 -53.00 16.24 59.02
N LEU A 176 -53.04 17.55 59.21
CA LEU A 176 -51.98 18.45 58.75
C LEU A 176 -50.67 18.20 59.50
N ALA A 177 -50.74 18.06 60.83
CA ALA A 177 -49.60 17.72 61.67
C ALA A 177 -49.04 16.32 61.32
N LYS A 178 -49.92 15.37 61.02
CA LYS A 178 -49.55 14.02 60.58
C LYS A 178 -48.90 14.02 59.19
N SER A 179 -49.40 14.78 58.22
CA SER A 179 -48.76 14.94 56.90
C SER A 179 -47.34 15.54 57.02
N ILE A 180 -47.12 16.46 57.97
CA ILE A 180 -45.78 16.99 58.28
C ILE A 180 -44.88 15.93 58.93
N ALA A 181 -45.41 15.14 59.87
CA ALA A 181 -44.67 14.11 60.61
C ALA A 181 -44.38 12.83 59.78
N ASP A 182 -45.25 12.49 58.84
CA ASP A 182 -45.10 11.35 57.93
C ASP A 182 -44.01 11.61 56.85
N GLY A 183 -43.34 12.76 56.90
CA GLY A 183 -42.18 13.04 56.05
C GLY A 183 -42.53 13.48 54.63
N ASP A 184 -43.66 14.18 54.43
CA ASP A 184 -43.91 14.92 53.16
C ASP A 184 -42.84 16.02 52.90
N ALA A 185 -41.88 16.21 53.82
CA ALA A 185 -40.62 16.93 53.58
C ALA A 185 -39.62 16.01 52.87
N ILE A 186 -39.39 16.28 51.60
CA ILE A 186 -38.39 15.59 50.76
C ILE A 186 -36.96 15.99 51.13
N ASP A 187 -36.06 15.01 51.08
CA ASP A 187 -34.62 15.23 51.04
C ASP A 187 -34.24 15.97 49.75
N GLU A 188 -33.46 17.04 49.90
CA GLU A 188 -32.97 17.84 48.78
C GLU A 188 -32.00 17.00 47.94
N VAL A 189 -32.31 16.79 46.65
CA VAL A 189 -31.34 16.23 45.69
C VAL A 189 -30.32 17.32 45.40
N VAL A 190 -29.19 17.25 46.09
CA VAL A 190 -28.05 18.15 45.89
C VAL A 190 -27.43 17.83 44.53
N ILE A 191 -27.70 18.68 43.54
CA ILE A 191 -26.97 18.69 42.26
C ILE A 191 -25.63 19.35 42.54
N ASP A 192 -24.54 18.60 42.38
CA ASP A 192 -23.19 19.08 42.64
C ASP A 192 -22.51 19.64 41.38
N ASP A 193 -21.38 20.33 41.55
CA ASP A 193 -20.60 20.89 40.44
C ASP A 193 -20.08 19.79 39.49
N ASP A 194 -19.91 18.57 39.98
CA ASP A 194 -19.47 17.43 39.20
C ASP A 194 -20.53 16.99 38.19
N ASP A 195 -21.83 17.16 38.48
CA ASP A 195 -22.92 16.90 37.53
C ASP A 195 -22.85 17.79 36.27
N PHE A 196 -22.19 18.95 36.34
CA PHE A 196 -21.99 19.86 35.20
C PHE A 196 -20.62 19.72 34.51
N ALA A 197 -19.70 18.94 35.08
CA ALA A 197 -18.36 18.77 34.54
C ALA A 197 -18.38 17.99 33.21
N PRO A 198 -17.73 18.45 32.13
CA PRO A 198 -17.78 17.79 30.83
C PRO A 198 -17.07 16.42 30.84
N PRO A 199 -17.49 15.46 29.98
CA PRO A 199 -16.87 14.14 29.92
C PRO A 199 -15.38 14.22 29.57
N ASN A 200 -14.57 13.39 30.25
CA ASN A 200 -13.11 13.33 30.09
C ASN A 200 -12.64 12.72 28.75
N SER A 201 -13.58 12.27 27.90
CA SER A 201 -13.33 11.45 26.70
C SER A 201 -12.42 12.11 25.66
N LEU A 202 -12.40 13.43 25.55
CA LEU A 202 -11.56 14.14 24.56
C LEU A 202 -10.12 14.39 25.01
N LYS A 203 -9.83 14.39 26.32
CA LYS A 203 -8.49 14.75 26.84
C LYS A 203 -7.51 13.58 26.86
N ARG A 204 -7.98 12.34 26.68
CA ARG A 204 -7.18 11.12 26.94
C ARG A 204 -7.11 10.13 25.77
N LEU A 205 -7.70 10.46 24.61
CA LEU A 205 -7.59 9.67 23.39
C LEU A 205 -6.16 9.71 22.84
N VAL A 206 -5.30 8.85 23.38
CA VAL A 206 -4.01 8.51 22.76
C VAL A 206 -4.29 7.41 21.75
N LEU A 207 -4.54 7.82 20.50
CA LEU A 207 -4.58 6.88 19.39
C LEU A 207 -3.19 6.23 19.22
N PRO A 208 -3.07 4.90 19.27
CA PRO A 208 -1.78 4.25 19.05
C PRO A 208 -1.32 4.55 17.62
N GLY A 209 -0.23 5.29 17.50
CA GLY A 209 0.35 5.72 16.22
C GLY A 209 0.20 7.21 15.87
N SER A 210 -0.39 8.03 16.74
CA SER A 210 -0.30 9.50 16.56
C SER A 210 1.13 9.96 16.90
N PRO A 211 1.86 10.64 16.00
CA PRO A 211 3.11 11.27 16.38
C PRO A 211 2.78 12.37 17.38
N SER A 212 3.16 12.13 18.64
CA SER A 212 3.09 13.14 19.69
C SER A 212 3.86 14.37 19.21
N ARG A 213 3.15 15.49 19.03
CA ARG A 213 3.78 16.81 18.88
C ARG A 213 4.53 17.07 20.18
N ARG A 214 5.84 16.79 20.16
CA ARG A 214 6.78 17.44 21.07
C ARG A 214 6.76 18.93 20.70
N ASP A 215 6.13 19.72 21.55
CA ASP A 215 6.29 21.17 21.52
C ASP A 215 7.77 21.52 21.67
N GLY A 216 8.19 22.49 20.87
CA GLY A 216 9.58 22.82 20.60
C GLY A 216 10.37 23.31 21.82
N GLY A 217 11.66 23.03 21.77
CA GLY A 217 12.65 23.66 22.64
C GLY A 217 14.06 23.38 22.14
N GLY A 218 14.69 24.40 21.54
CA GLY A 218 16.14 24.58 21.60
C GLY A 218 16.95 24.02 20.42
N ALA A 219 17.35 24.96 19.56
CA ALA A 219 18.45 24.92 18.60
C ALA A 219 19.62 23.95 18.86
N ASP A 220 20.09 23.28 17.81
CA ASP A 220 21.49 23.39 17.35
C ASP A 220 21.63 22.88 15.89
N PRO A 221 22.10 23.68 14.91
CA PRO A 221 22.40 23.19 13.57
C PRO A 221 23.91 23.03 13.38
N GLY A 222 24.42 21.80 13.34
CA GLY A 222 25.79 21.62 12.85
C GLY A 222 26.46 20.30 13.15
N ALA A 223 26.25 19.30 12.30
CA ALA A 223 27.30 18.33 11.98
C ALA A 223 26.93 17.60 10.68
N GLY A 224 27.39 18.14 9.55
CA GLY A 224 27.42 17.41 8.28
C GLY A 224 28.42 16.26 8.33
N PRO A 225 28.26 15.23 7.49
CA PRO A 225 29.10 14.05 7.50
C PRO A 225 30.48 14.35 6.93
N SER A 226 31.52 13.98 7.68
CA SER A 226 32.91 13.99 7.24
C SER A 226 33.08 13.10 6.01
N THR A 227 33.34 13.73 4.86
CA THR A 227 33.89 13.05 3.68
C THR A 227 35.39 12.82 3.92
N SER A 228 35.77 11.55 4.06
CA SER A 228 37.17 11.13 3.95
C SER A 228 37.60 11.21 2.48
N GLY A 229 38.65 11.99 2.21
CA GLY A 229 39.13 12.24 0.86
C GLY A 229 40.48 12.94 0.81
N ALA A 230 41.54 12.15 1.03
CA ALA A 230 42.81 12.15 0.29
C ALA A 230 43.67 13.43 0.09
N LYS A 231 44.96 13.22 0.43
CA LYS A 231 46.21 13.59 -0.26
C LYS A 231 46.95 14.90 0.09
N SER A 232 48.12 14.65 0.69
CA SER A 232 49.48 15.07 0.27
C SER A 232 49.87 16.55 0.30
N ALA A 233 50.83 16.84 1.18
CA ALA A 233 52.09 17.51 0.84
C ALA A 233 53.19 16.92 1.74
#